data_AF-A0A3P6T9V5-F1
#
_entry.id   AF-A0A3P6T9V5-F1
#
_cell.length_a   1.000
_cell.length_b   1.000
_cell.length_c   1.000
_cell.angle_alpha   90.00
_cell.angle_beta   90.00
_cell.angle_gamma   90.00
#
_symmetry.space_group_name_H-M   'P 1'
#
loop_
_entity.id
_entity.type
_entity.pdbx_description
1 polymer ?
#
loop_
_entity_poly.entity_id
_entity_poly.type
_entity_poly.pdbx_seq_one_letter_code
_entity_poly.pdbx_strand_id
1 'polypeptide(L)'
;MDYLNMIFTGVFTVEFVLKLTAFGFKNYFSDPWNVFDFIIVVGSFVDIVLSHIAALPYVALLILMLFFIYAVIGMQMFGKIGLNNPDSAITVNTNFQTFPQAVLVLFRSATGEAWQDIMFSCNLERVLNSKLFTDIAHQPSRLTAIPPEYSKQ
;
A
#
# COMPACT_ATOMS: atom_id res chain seq x y z
N MET A 1 -6.73 -30.48 -11.30
CA MET A 1 -8.17 -30.24 -11.10
C MET A 1 -8.64 -29.02 -11.90
N ASP A 2 -7.85 -27.95 -11.94
CA ASP A 2 -8.24 -26.68 -12.57
C ASP A 2 -8.50 -26.78 -14.09
N TYR A 3 -7.71 -27.60 -14.80
CA TYR A 3 -7.91 -27.81 -16.25
C TYR A 3 -9.25 -28.49 -16.56
N LEU A 4 -9.67 -29.46 -15.74
CA LEU A 4 -10.96 -30.13 -15.91
C LEU A 4 -12.12 -29.20 -15.57
N ASN A 5 -12.01 -28.43 -14.48
CA ASN A 5 -13.02 -27.44 -14.11
C ASN A 5 -13.18 -26.38 -15.21
N MET A 6 -12.08 -25.91 -15.81
CA MET A 6 -12.12 -24.95 -16.92
C MET A 6 -12.77 -25.54 -18.18
N ILE A 7 -12.53 -26.81 -18.50
CA ILE A 7 -13.21 -27.49 -19.60
C ILE A 7 -14.70 -27.66 -19.30
N PHE A 8 -15.07 -28.10 -18.10
CA PHE A 8 -16.48 -28.28 -17.72
C PHE A 8 -17.25 -26.97 -17.76
N THR A 9 -16.72 -25.91 -17.14
CA THR A 9 -17.32 -24.56 -17.23
C THR A 9 -17.43 -24.09 -18.67
N GLY A 10 -16.42 -24.34 -19.51
CA GLY A 10 -16.44 -23.98 -20.93
C GLY A 10 -17.55 -24.68 -21.72
N VAL A 11 -17.72 -25.99 -21.54
CA VAL A 11 -18.77 -26.77 -22.22
C VAL A 11 -20.17 -26.30 -21.82
N PHE A 12 -20.45 -26.14 -20.53
CA PHE A 12 -21.76 -25.65 -20.06
C PHE A 12 -22.03 -24.20 -20.49
N THR A 13 -21.00 -23.35 -20.53
CA THR A 13 -21.15 -21.97 -21.00
C THR A 13 -21.51 -21.93 -22.49
N VAL A 14 -20.87 -22.77 -23.32
CA VAL A 14 -21.20 -22.86 -24.76
C VAL A 14 -22.61 -23.42 -24.96
N GLU A 15 -22.99 -24.47 -24.24
CA GLU A 15 -24.33 -25.05 -24.30
C GLU A 15 -25.41 -24.02 -23.92
N PHE A 16 -25.21 -23.28 -22.83
CA PHE A 16 -26.07 -22.17 -22.41
C PHE A 16 -26.22 -21.12 -23.51
N VAL A 17 -25.12 -20.62 -24.08
CA VAL A 17 -25.14 -19.57 -25.12
C VAL A 17 -25.86 -20.05 -26.39
N LEU A 18 -25.62 -21.29 -26.81
CA LEU A 18 -26.29 -21.87 -27.97
C LEU A 18 -27.80 -22.01 -27.73
N LYS A 19 -28.22 -22.49 -26.55
CA LYS A 19 -29.65 -22.60 -26.23
C LYS A 19 -30.34 -21.25 -26.03
N LEU A 20 -29.64 -20.27 -25.45
CA LEU A 20 -30.18 -18.91 -25.25
C LEU A 20 -30.45 -18.21 -26.59
N THR A 21 -29.54 -18.36 -27.55
CA THR A 21 -29.68 -17.79 -28.90
C THR A 21 -30.68 -18.56 -29.77
N ALA A 22 -30.81 -19.88 -29.59
CA ALA A 22 -31.74 -20.71 -30.36
C ALA A 22 -33.20 -20.64 -29.89
N PHE A 23 -33.47 -20.67 -28.58
CA PHE A 23 -34.84 -20.74 -28.04
C PHE A 23 -35.43 -19.38 -27.63
N GLY A 24 -34.60 -18.35 -27.47
CA GLY A 24 -35.02 -17.04 -26.99
C GLY A 24 -35.32 -17.01 -25.49
N PHE A 25 -35.21 -15.81 -24.89
CA PHE A 25 -35.16 -15.63 -23.44
C PHE A 25 -36.37 -16.22 -22.69
N LYS A 26 -37.60 -15.98 -23.17
CA LYS A 26 -38.81 -16.45 -22.46
C LYS A 26 -39.02 -17.97 -22.51
N ASN A 27 -38.66 -18.62 -23.62
CA ASN A 27 -38.81 -20.06 -23.75
C ASN A 27 -37.73 -20.79 -22.94
N TYR A 28 -36.52 -20.23 -22.91
CA TYR A 28 -35.38 -20.79 -22.18
C TYR A 28 -35.65 -20.97 -20.67
N PHE A 29 -36.18 -19.94 -19.99
CA PHE A 29 -36.45 -20.00 -18.54
C PHE A 29 -37.73 -20.74 -18.15
N SER A 30 -38.53 -21.19 -19.13
CA SER A 30 -39.73 -21.99 -18.84
C SER A 30 -39.38 -23.47 -18.59
N ASP A 31 -38.25 -23.94 -19.14
CA ASP A 31 -37.79 -25.32 -18.99
C ASP A 31 -36.88 -25.47 -17.76
N PRO A 32 -37.26 -26.27 -16.74
CA PRO A 32 -36.47 -26.43 -15.52
C PRO A 32 -35.04 -26.94 -15.76
N TRP A 33 -34.82 -27.71 -16.83
CA TRP A 33 -33.51 -28.25 -17.20
C TRP A 33 -32.55 -27.18 -17.76
N ASN A 34 -33.08 -26.18 -18.47
CA ASN A 34 -32.29 -25.05 -18.97
C ASN A 34 -31.99 -24.06 -17.82
N VAL A 35 -32.91 -23.94 -16.86
CA VAL A 35 -32.68 -23.19 -15.62
C VAL A 35 -31.55 -23.81 -14.80
N PHE A 36 -31.48 -25.14 -14.72
CA PHE A 36 -30.37 -25.84 -14.06
C PHE A 36 -29.01 -25.55 -14.70
N ASP A 37 -28.91 -25.60 -16.03
CA ASP A 37 -27.70 -25.25 -16.79
C ASP A 37 -27.25 -23.81 -16.52
N PHE A 38 -28.20 -22.86 -16.50
CA PHE A 38 -27.93 -21.47 -16.14
C PHE A 38 -27.38 -21.32 -14.70
N ILE A 39 -27.94 -22.06 -13.73
CA ILE A 39 -27.46 -22.04 -12.34
C ILE A 39 -26.03 -22.58 -12.24
N ILE A 40 -25.69 -23.64 -12.98
CA ILE A 40 -24.33 -24.21 -13.01
C ILE A 40 -23.35 -23.17 -13.56
N VAL A 41 -23.69 -22.53 -14.68
CA VAL A 41 -22.82 -21.51 -15.31
C VAL A 41 -22.61 -20.35 -14.33
N VAL A 42 -23.68 -19.79 -13.76
CA VAL A 42 -23.57 -18.69 -12.78
C VAL A 42 -22.77 -19.09 -11.55
N GLY A 43 -23.02 -20.27 -10.99
CA GLY A 43 -22.26 -20.80 -9.85
C GLY A 43 -20.77 -20.94 -10.15
N SER A 44 -20.42 -21.35 -11.38
CA SER A 44 -19.03 -21.46 -11.84
C SER A 44 -18.35 -20.09 -11.95
N PHE A 45 -19.04 -19.06 -12.44
CA PHE A 45 -18.51 -17.69 -12.47
C PHE A 45 -18.29 -17.14 -11.06
N VAL A 46 -19.21 -17.41 -10.13
CA VAL A 46 -19.06 -17.00 -8.73
C VAL A 46 -17.85 -17.67 -8.10
N ASP A 47 -17.65 -18.97 -8.31
CA ASP A 47 -16.49 -19.71 -7.79
C ASP A 47 -15.16 -19.15 -8.32
N ILE A 48 -15.08 -18.88 -9.63
CA ILE A 48 -13.90 -18.24 -10.25
C ILE A 48 -13.61 -16.88 -9.60
N VAL A 49 -14.62 -16.00 -9.48
CA VAL A 49 -14.45 -14.68 -8.87
C VAL A 49 -14.02 -14.79 -7.40
N LEU A 50 -14.62 -15.69 -6.63
CA LEU A 50 -14.26 -15.92 -5.23
C LEU A 50 -12.83 -16.46 -5.09
N SER A 51 -12.39 -17.35 -5.98
CA SER A 51 -11.02 -17.88 -5.96
C SER A 51 -9.96 -16.78 -6.16
N HIS A 52 -10.25 -15.79 -7.01
CA HIS A 52 -9.37 -14.65 -7.23
C HIS A 52 -9.34 -13.69 -6.04
N ILE A 53 -10.51 -13.45 -5.41
CA ILE A 53 -10.60 -12.59 -4.23
C ILE A 53 -9.95 -13.26 -3.01
N ALA A 54 -10.04 -14.59 -2.89
CA ALA A 54 -9.43 -15.36 -1.81
C ALA A 54 -7.89 -15.27 -1.79
N ALA A 55 -7.25 -14.90 -2.92
CA ALA A 55 -5.81 -14.65 -2.97
C ALA A 55 -5.41 -13.28 -2.41
N LEU A 56 -6.32 -12.30 -2.42
CA LEU A 56 -6.04 -10.92 -2.02
C LEU A 56 -5.61 -10.76 -0.54
N PRO A 57 -6.20 -11.48 0.44
CA PRO A 57 -5.76 -11.41 1.83
C PRO A 57 -4.28 -11.75 2.02
N TYR A 58 -3.73 -12.74 1.30
CA TYR A 58 -2.32 -13.10 1.44
C TYR A 58 -1.40 -11.99 0.95
N VAL A 59 -1.73 -11.36 -0.18
CA VAL A 59 -0.97 -10.22 -0.71
C VAL A 59 -1.10 -9.02 0.23
N ALA A 60 -2.30 -8.74 0.74
CA ALA A 60 -2.53 -7.68 1.70
C ALA A 60 -1.74 -7.87 3.00
N LEU A 61 -1.65 -9.12 3.51
CA LEU A 61 -0.83 -9.46 4.67
C LEU A 61 0.66 -9.24 4.42
N LEU A 62 1.16 -9.57 3.22
CA LEU A 62 2.55 -9.29 2.84
C LEU A 62 2.83 -7.79 2.79
N ILE A 63 1.93 -6.99 2.22
CA ILE A 63 2.05 -5.53 2.19
C ILE A 63 2.00 -4.95 3.61
N LEU A 64 1.08 -5.43 4.46
CA LEU A 64 1.00 -5.00 5.86
C LEU A 64 2.30 -5.34 6.61
N MET A 65 2.81 -6.56 6.44
CA MET A 65 4.07 -6.99 7.05
C MET A 65 5.24 -6.12 6.58
N LEU A 66 5.29 -5.77 5.29
CA LEU A 66 6.27 -4.85 4.75
C LEU A 66 6.18 -3.48 5.45
N PHE A 67 5.00 -2.88 5.48
CA PHE A 67 4.75 -1.59 6.13
C PHE A 67 5.11 -1.62 7.61
N PHE A 68 4.81 -2.71 8.31
CA PHE A 68 5.17 -2.89 9.72
C PHE A 68 6.68 -2.88 9.93
N ILE A 69 7.43 -3.69 9.17
CA ILE A 69 8.89 -3.77 9.28
C ILE A 69 9.52 -2.41 8.97
N TYR A 70 9.11 -1.77 7.88
CA TYR A 70 9.64 -0.46 7.49
C TYR A 70 9.26 0.64 8.48
N ALA A 71 8.06 0.60 9.09
CA ALA A 71 7.66 1.58 10.10
C ALA A 71 8.54 1.45 11.35
N VAL A 72 8.81 0.24 11.82
CA VAL A 72 9.70 0.00 12.96
C VAL A 72 11.12 0.46 12.65
N ILE A 73 11.67 0.09 11.49
CA ILE A 73 13.01 0.54 11.07
C ILE A 73 13.05 2.07 10.99
N GLY A 74 12.04 2.70 10.38
CA GLY A 74 11.93 4.15 10.26
C GLY A 74 11.90 4.85 11.61
N MET A 75 11.15 4.33 12.59
CA MET A 75 11.16 4.86 13.96
C MET A 75 12.53 4.73 14.63
N GLN A 76 13.23 3.61 14.45
CA GLN A 76 14.55 3.41 15.07
C GLN A 76 15.63 4.31 14.45
N MET A 77 15.57 4.54 13.14
CA MET A 77 16.58 5.32 12.40
C MET A 77 16.28 6.83 12.39
N PHE A 78 15.01 7.19 12.23
CA PHE A 78 14.55 8.56 11.93
C PHE A 78 13.60 9.14 12.98
N GLY A 79 13.31 8.42 14.07
CA GLY A 79 12.40 8.89 15.13
C GLY A 79 12.93 10.07 15.94
N LYS A 80 14.23 10.42 15.82
CA LYS A 80 14.87 11.54 16.53
C LYS A 80 15.11 12.78 15.64
N ILE A 81 14.59 12.78 14.41
CA ILE A 81 14.72 13.95 13.53
C ILE A 81 13.91 15.12 14.12
N GLY A 82 14.52 16.31 14.15
CA GLY A 82 13.88 17.54 14.61
C GLY A 82 12.80 18.01 13.63
N LEU A 83 11.74 18.64 14.14
CA LEU A 83 10.57 19.08 13.34
C LEU A 83 10.61 20.60 13.06
N ASN A 84 11.77 21.20 13.26
CA ASN A 84 11.92 22.64 13.50
C ASN A 84 12.21 23.39 12.19
N ASN A 85 12.56 22.65 11.13
CA ASN A 85 12.95 23.20 9.85
C ASN A 85 11.73 23.39 8.93
N PRO A 86 11.31 24.65 8.65
CA PRO A 86 10.13 24.94 7.84
C PRO A 86 10.29 24.52 6.36
N ASP A 87 11.53 24.39 5.89
CA ASP A 87 11.83 23.98 4.51
C ASP A 87 11.95 22.44 4.36
N SER A 88 11.76 21.68 5.44
CA SER A 88 11.82 20.22 5.42
C SER A 88 10.45 19.59 5.18
N ALA A 89 10.42 18.46 4.47
CA ALA A 89 9.20 17.66 4.31
C ALA A 89 8.80 16.92 5.60
N ILE A 90 9.68 16.93 6.62
CA ILE A 90 9.46 16.29 7.92
C ILE A 90 8.82 17.30 8.87
N THR A 91 7.51 17.18 9.05
CA THR A 91 6.70 18.12 9.84
C THR A 91 6.03 17.42 11.02
N VAL A 92 5.37 18.17 11.89
CA VAL A 92 4.55 17.63 12.99
C VAL A 92 3.49 16.63 12.53
N ASN A 93 3.04 16.72 11.28
CA ASN A 93 2.04 15.83 10.67
C ASN A 93 2.65 14.77 9.74
N THR A 94 3.98 14.78 9.54
CA THR A 94 4.69 13.92 8.59
C THR A 94 6.04 13.54 9.18
N ASN A 95 6.08 12.55 10.07
CA ASN A 95 7.30 12.15 10.76
C ASN A 95 7.33 10.67 11.17
N PHE A 96 8.48 10.24 11.68
CA PHE A 96 8.75 8.86 12.15
C PHE A 96 8.79 8.76 13.69
N GLN A 97 8.18 9.68 14.44
CA GLN A 97 8.27 9.67 15.92
C GLN A 97 7.34 8.64 16.56
N THR A 98 6.19 8.37 15.92
CA THR A 98 5.20 7.41 16.42
C THR A 98 4.83 6.41 15.33
N PHE A 99 4.38 5.22 15.74
CA PHE A 99 4.07 4.14 14.82
C PHE A 99 3.00 4.51 13.77
N PRO A 100 1.83 5.09 14.15
CA PRO A 100 0.83 5.47 13.15
C PRO A 100 1.34 6.52 12.16
N GLN A 101 2.15 7.49 12.62
CA GLN A 101 2.72 8.52 11.76
C GLN A 101 3.74 7.91 10.77
N ALA A 102 4.61 7.01 11.24
CA ALA A 102 5.54 6.29 10.39
C ALA A 102 4.82 5.50 9.28
N VAL A 103 3.72 4.83 9.62
CA VAL A 103 2.87 4.12 8.64
C VAL A 103 2.25 5.08 7.63
N LEU A 104 1.76 6.25 8.06
CA LEU A 104 1.21 7.27 7.15
C LEU A 104 2.27 7.86 6.22
N VAL A 105 3.50 8.07 6.70
CA VAL A 105 4.63 8.52 5.87
C VAL A 105 4.99 7.46 4.82
N LEU A 106 5.01 6.19 5.21
CA LEU A 106 5.25 5.07 4.28
C LEU A 106 4.10 4.91 3.28
N PHE A 107 2.86 5.11 3.70
CA PHE A 107 1.70 5.10 2.81
C PHE A 107 1.79 6.18 1.76
N ARG A 108 2.08 7.43 2.16
CA ARG A 108 2.33 8.54 1.22
C ARG A 108 3.50 8.24 0.27
N SER A 109 4.56 7.62 0.79
CA SER A 109 5.70 7.24 -0.05
C SER A 109 5.33 6.16 -1.06
N ALA A 110 4.49 5.19 -0.69
CA ALA A 110 4.02 4.10 -1.55
C ALA A 110 3.04 4.57 -2.63
N THR A 111 2.24 5.61 -2.37
CA THR A 111 1.38 6.26 -3.38
C THR A 111 2.18 7.18 -4.32
N GLY A 112 3.47 7.39 -4.06
CA GLY A 112 4.35 8.21 -4.87
C GLY A 112 4.27 9.71 -4.56
N GLU A 113 3.63 10.10 -3.45
CA GLU A 113 3.52 11.51 -3.06
C GLU A 113 4.72 11.94 -2.19
N ALA A 114 5.46 12.96 -2.63
CA ALA A 114 6.52 13.64 -1.87
C ALA A 114 7.63 12.74 -1.28
N TRP A 115 7.79 11.51 -1.77
CA TRP A 115 8.79 10.55 -1.26
C TRP A 115 10.24 11.05 -1.45
N GLN A 116 10.50 11.78 -2.54
CA GLN A 116 11.81 12.38 -2.82
C GLN A 116 12.16 13.44 -1.78
N ASP A 117 11.20 14.28 -1.41
CA ASP A 117 11.39 15.36 -0.44
C ASP A 117 11.57 14.81 0.97
N ILE A 118 10.82 13.77 1.34
CA ILE A 118 10.97 13.04 2.61
C ILE A 118 12.38 12.42 2.68
N MET A 119 12.83 11.75 1.61
CA MET A 119 14.17 11.17 1.52
C MET A 119 15.26 12.24 1.68
N PHE A 120 15.15 13.34 0.94
CA PHE A 120 16.14 14.42 0.99
C PHE A 120 16.18 15.07 2.38
N SER A 121 15.02 15.32 2.99
CA SER A 121 14.89 15.91 4.33
C SER A 121 15.53 15.01 5.40
N CYS A 122 15.31 13.69 5.34
CA CYS A 122 15.96 12.74 6.26
C CYS A 122 17.49 12.73 6.12
N ASN A 123 18.02 12.86 4.90
CA ASN A 123 19.48 12.92 4.69
C ASN A 123 20.07 14.27 5.13
N LEU A 124 19.39 15.37 4.83
CA LEU A 124 19.81 16.73 5.16
C LEU A 124 19.95 16.90 6.67
N GLU A 125 18.92 16.52 7.44
CA GLU A 125 18.92 16.60 8.90
C GLU A 125 20.07 15.83 9.55
N ARG A 126 20.42 14.66 9.01
CA ARG A 126 21.55 13.88 9.49
C ARG A 126 22.88 14.60 9.25
N VAL A 127 23.04 15.27 8.12
CA VAL A 127 24.24 16.04 7.77
C VAL A 127 24.34 17.33 8.59
N LEU A 128 23.22 18.01 8.85
CA LEU A 128 23.22 19.22 9.69
C LEU A 128 23.60 18.88 11.13
N ASN A 129 23.03 17.79 11.69
CA ASN A 129 23.40 17.31 13.03
C ASN A 129 24.88 16.92 13.13
N SER A 130 25.45 16.29 12.10
CA SER A 130 26.87 15.93 12.12
C SER A 130 27.79 17.16 12.04
N LYS A 131 27.44 18.16 11.21
CA LYS A 131 28.20 19.42 11.09
C LYS A 131 28.14 20.25 12.36
N LEU A 132 26.95 20.42 12.94
CA LEU A 132 26.76 21.13 14.20
C LEU A 132 27.61 20.49 15.32
N PHE A 133 27.62 19.16 15.40
CA PHE A 133 28.42 18.43 16.37
C PHE A 133 29.93 18.66 16.18
N THR A 134 30.43 18.61 14.95
CA THR A 134 31.85 18.89 14.67
C THR A 134 32.24 20.33 15.00
N ASP A 135 31.36 21.30 14.72
CA ASP A 135 31.62 22.72 15.01
C ASP A 135 31.66 22.99 16.53
N ILE A 136 30.75 22.36 17.29
CA ILE A 136 30.74 22.44 18.76
C ILE A 136 31.99 21.77 19.35
N ALA A 137 32.41 20.62 18.82
CA ALA A 137 33.59 19.90 19.30
C ALA A 137 34.91 20.66 19.06
N HIS A 138 34.98 21.47 17.99
CA HIS A 138 36.16 22.31 17.70
C HIS A 138 36.18 23.63 18.49
N GLN A 139 35.02 24.20 18.86
CA GLN A 139 34.99 25.52 19.48
C GLN A 139 33.88 25.66 20.56
N PRO A 140 34.10 25.11 21.77
CA PRO A 140 33.08 25.04 22.83
C PRO A 140 32.66 26.42 23.40
N SER A 141 33.41 27.48 23.12
CA SER A 141 33.11 28.85 23.56
C SER A 141 32.08 29.59 22.68
N ARG A 142 31.62 29.00 21.56
CA ARG A 142 30.62 29.59 20.64
C ARG A 142 29.16 29.21 20.95
N LEU A 143 28.85 28.77 22.17
CA LEU A 143 27.48 28.52 22.63
C LEU A 143 26.55 29.75 22.52
N THR A 144 27.12 30.96 22.46
CA THR A 144 26.38 32.23 22.31
C THR A 144 26.14 32.66 20.86
N ALA A 145 26.71 31.94 19.88
CA ALA A 145 26.59 32.23 18.46
C ALA A 145 25.88 31.08 17.73
N ILE A 146 24.68 30.72 18.20
CA ILE A 146 23.76 29.92 17.38
C ILE A 146 23.39 30.82 16.18
N PRO A 147 23.74 30.46 14.94
CA PRO A 147 23.29 31.21 13.78
C PRO A 147 21.75 31.26 13.82
N PRO A 148 21.11 32.39 13.45
CA PRO A 148 19.66 32.52 13.57
C PRO A 148 18.85 31.48 12.76
N GLU A 149 19.50 30.76 11.83
CA GLU A 149 18.95 29.57 11.17
C GLU A 149 18.68 28.40 12.13
N TYR A 150 19.46 28.26 13.22
CA TYR A 150 19.37 27.16 14.18
C TYR A 150 18.70 27.55 15.51
N SER A 151 18.35 28.82 15.70
CA SER A 151 17.76 29.35 16.94
C SER A 151 16.23 29.34 16.95
N LYS A 152 15.58 28.88 15.88
CA LYS A 152 14.14 28.60 15.85
C LYS A 152 13.89 27.13 16.22
N GLN A 153 14.39 26.75 17.39
CA GLN A 153 14.04 25.51 18.09
C GLN A 153 12.72 25.69 18.83
#